data_AF-A0A914C5V1-F1
#
_entry.id   AF-A0A914C5V1-F1
#
_cell.length_a   1.000
_cell.length_b   1.000
_cell.length_c   1.000
_cell.angle_alpha   90.00
_cell.angle_beta   90.00
_cell.angle_gamma   90.00
#
_symmetry.space_group_name_H-M   'P 1'
#
loop_
_entity.id
_entity.type
_entity.pdbx_description
1 polymer ?
#
loop_
_entity_poly.entity_id
_entity_poly.type
_entity_poly.pdbx_seq_one_letter_code
_entity_poly.pdbx_strand_id
1 'polypeptide(L)'
;MHDFDLGYVQGMSDFLSPILVLMENEVDAFWCFVGLMDRVHKNFEMDQLYIKQQLSNLKNLIEIVNPRLANYLESHDSDHMYFCFRWILVAFKREFSFDDIMHLWEVLWTDIPCKAFLLLFCVAILDQQVHLIIENKFGLTEILKHVNNLSMRIELEKSLRSAEAIYHQLAAVQDKLPRHICEILSFAYDEEENNTHPK
;
A
#
# COMPACT_ATOMS: atom_id res chain seq x y z
N MET A 1 28.51 -2.16 -10.06
CA MET A 1 27.08 -2.03 -10.42
C MET A 1 26.45 -3.38 -10.13
N HIS A 2 25.40 -3.42 -9.31
CA HIS A 2 24.87 -4.65 -8.71
C HIS A 2 23.84 -5.35 -9.61
N ASP A 3 22.85 -4.59 -10.09
CA ASP A 3 21.78 -5.07 -10.96
C ASP A 3 21.79 -4.25 -12.26
N PHE A 4 22.11 -4.90 -13.37
CA PHE A 4 22.16 -4.28 -14.69
C PHE A 4 20.85 -4.41 -15.46
N ASP A 5 20.01 -5.37 -15.10
CA ASP A 5 18.75 -5.63 -15.80
C ASP A 5 17.71 -4.58 -15.40
N LEU A 6 17.66 -4.22 -14.11
CA LEU A 6 16.85 -3.11 -13.63
C LEU A 6 17.50 -1.74 -13.88
N GLY A 7 18.80 -1.62 -13.56
CA GLY A 7 19.51 -0.34 -13.63
C GLY A 7 18.96 0.72 -12.67
N TYR A 8 18.69 1.93 -13.17
CA TYR A 8 18.06 3.01 -12.41
C TYR A 8 16.69 3.35 -12.99
N VAL A 9 15.69 3.38 -12.11
CA VAL A 9 14.33 3.82 -12.41
C VAL A 9 13.98 4.98 -11.49
N GLN A 10 13.33 5.99 -12.04
CA GLN A 10 12.91 7.17 -11.27
C GLN A 10 12.01 6.74 -10.10
N GLY A 11 12.37 7.20 -8.90
CA GLY A 11 11.75 6.80 -7.63
C GLY A 11 12.68 5.97 -6.76
N MET A 12 13.68 5.28 -7.33
CA MET A 12 14.70 4.56 -6.54
C MET A 12 15.52 5.51 -5.65
N SER A 13 15.78 6.73 -6.11
CA SER A 13 16.48 7.75 -5.31
C SER A 13 15.67 8.27 -4.13
N ASP A 14 14.33 8.18 -4.18
CA ASP A 14 13.47 8.52 -3.04
C ASP A 14 13.72 7.55 -1.86
N PHE A 15 14.04 6.29 -2.16
CA PHE A 15 14.43 5.28 -1.17
C PHE A 15 15.87 5.44 -0.66
N LEU A 16 16.83 5.69 -1.56
CA LEU A 16 18.23 5.82 -1.17
C LEU A 16 18.49 7.06 -0.31
N SER A 17 17.77 8.17 -0.56
CA SER A 17 18.03 9.44 0.11
C SER A 17 17.95 9.36 1.64
N PRO A 18 16.91 8.77 2.27
CA PRO A 18 16.88 8.65 3.73
C PRO A 18 17.90 7.68 4.30
N ILE A 19 18.15 6.57 3.59
CA ILE A 19 19.15 5.58 3.99
C ILE A 19 20.53 6.21 4.05
N LEU A 20 20.89 7.02 3.05
CA LEU A 20 22.20 7.68 3.00
C LEU A 20 22.37 8.67 4.16
N VAL A 21 21.31 9.40 4.51
CA VAL A 21 21.32 10.32 5.67
C VAL A 21 21.47 9.57 6.98
N LEU A 22 20.81 8.42 7.13
CA LEU A 22 20.83 7.64 8.38
C LEU A 22 22.17 6.90 8.59
N MET A 23 22.70 6.30 7.53
CA MET A 23 23.87 5.42 7.64
C MET A 23 25.19 6.18 7.76
N GLU A 24 25.25 7.41 7.20
CA GLU A 24 26.47 8.26 7.16
C GLU A 24 27.73 7.57 6.59
N ASN A 25 27.57 6.39 5.98
CA ASN A 25 28.60 5.56 5.39
C ASN A 25 28.10 5.03 4.05
N GLU A 26 28.88 5.24 2.99
CA GLU A 26 28.50 4.86 1.63
C GLU A 26 28.28 3.35 1.47
N VAL A 27 29.14 2.54 2.08
CA VAL A 27 29.10 1.07 1.96
C VAL A 27 27.88 0.51 2.69
N ASP A 28 27.62 1.00 3.90
CA ASP A 28 26.46 0.57 4.68
C ASP A 28 25.16 1.03 4.00
N ALA A 29 25.10 2.28 3.54
CA ALA A 29 23.97 2.80 2.78
C ALA A 29 23.71 2.00 1.51
N PHE A 30 24.77 1.61 0.79
CA PHE A 30 24.66 0.77 -0.40
C PHE A 30 24.03 -0.58 -0.08
N TRP A 31 24.51 -1.31 0.93
CA TRP A 31 23.97 -2.63 1.25
C TRP A 31 22.57 -2.59 1.85
N CYS A 32 22.25 -1.55 2.65
CA CYS A 32 20.89 -1.31 3.10
C CYS A 32 19.95 -1.01 1.93
N PHE A 33 20.40 -0.21 0.95
CA PHE A 33 19.63 0.08 -0.24
C PHE A 33 19.45 -1.15 -1.13
N VAL A 34 20.46 -2.01 -1.30
CA VAL A 34 20.32 -3.30 -2.00
C VAL A 34 19.25 -4.16 -1.34
N GLY A 35 19.31 -4.34 -0.01
CA GLY A 35 18.30 -5.13 0.71
C GLY A 35 16.88 -4.54 0.62
N LEU A 36 16.76 -3.21 0.58
CA LEU A 36 15.47 -2.57 0.33
C LEU A 36 15.00 -2.80 -1.11
N MET A 37 15.90 -2.69 -2.09
CA MET A 37 15.57 -2.96 -3.49
C MET A 37 15.12 -4.41 -3.69
N ASP A 38 15.69 -5.40 -3.01
CA ASP A 38 15.20 -6.78 -3.07
C ASP A 38 13.71 -6.91 -2.67
N ARG A 39 13.23 -6.03 -1.78
CA ARG A 39 11.82 -6.00 -1.35
C ARG A 39 10.92 -5.29 -2.36
N VAL A 40 11.39 -4.20 -2.99
CA VAL A 40 10.57 -3.34 -3.85
C VAL A 40 10.88 -3.46 -5.34
N HIS A 41 11.84 -4.30 -5.74
CA HIS A 41 12.37 -4.44 -7.10
C HIS A 41 11.26 -4.54 -8.14
N LYS A 42 10.29 -5.43 -7.90
CA LYS A 42 9.18 -5.69 -8.81
C LYS A 42 8.32 -4.45 -9.10
N ASN A 43 8.30 -3.45 -8.22
CA ASN A 43 7.59 -2.19 -8.46
C ASN A 43 8.23 -1.36 -9.58
N PHE A 44 9.51 -1.59 -9.86
CA PHE A 44 10.32 -0.82 -10.81
C PHE A 44 10.54 -1.54 -12.14
N GLU A 45 10.04 -2.77 -12.30
CA GLU A 45 10.11 -3.50 -13.57
C GLU A 45 9.37 -2.76 -14.69
N MET A 46 9.91 -2.82 -15.92
CA MET A 46 9.46 -2.01 -17.05
C MET A 46 8.00 -2.24 -17.47
N ASP A 47 7.46 -3.44 -17.26
CA ASP A 47 6.08 -3.79 -17.61
C ASP A 47 5.04 -3.26 -16.61
N GLN A 48 5.50 -2.85 -15.41
CA GLN A 48 4.70 -2.36 -14.29
C GLN A 48 3.57 -3.32 -13.87
N LEU A 49 3.67 -4.62 -14.17
CA LEU A 49 2.62 -5.59 -13.87
C LEU A 49 2.39 -5.71 -12.36
N TYR A 50 3.47 -5.70 -11.58
CA TYR A 50 3.38 -5.88 -10.14
C TYR A 50 2.72 -4.70 -9.41
N ILE A 51 3.01 -3.45 -9.81
CA ILE A 51 2.35 -2.29 -9.21
C ILE A 51 0.88 -2.18 -9.65
N LYS A 52 0.55 -2.56 -10.89
CA LYS A 52 -0.86 -2.66 -11.34
C LYS A 52 -1.63 -3.71 -10.54
N GLN A 53 -1.00 -4.85 -10.22
CA GLN A 53 -1.59 -5.86 -9.34
C GLN A 53 -1.85 -5.30 -7.93
N GLN A 54 -0.91 -4.52 -7.37
CA GLN A 54 -1.11 -3.87 -6.06
C GLN A 54 -2.24 -2.85 -6.08
N LEU A 55 -2.40 -2.08 -7.15
CA LEU A 55 -3.53 -1.16 -7.32
C LEU A 55 -4.86 -1.90 -7.43
N SER A 56 -4.89 -3.03 -8.15
CA SER A 56 -6.07 -3.89 -8.20
C SER A 56 -6.39 -4.49 -6.82
N ASN A 57 -5.37 -4.93 -6.07
CA ASN A 57 -5.55 -5.43 -4.71
C ASN A 57 -6.06 -4.33 -3.77
N LEU A 58 -5.57 -3.09 -3.93
CA LEU A 58 -6.06 -1.93 -3.19
C LEU A 58 -7.55 -1.67 -3.49
N LYS A 59 -7.97 -1.72 -4.76
CA LYS A 59 -9.39 -1.64 -5.15
C LYS A 59 -10.21 -2.72 -4.41
N ASN A 60 -9.78 -3.98 -4.49
CA ASN A 60 -10.49 -5.11 -3.86
C ASN A 60 -10.61 -4.93 -2.33
N LEU A 61 -9.57 -4.42 -1.67
CA LEU A 61 -9.62 -4.14 -0.23
C LEU A 61 -10.61 -3.01 0.09
N ILE A 62 -10.64 -1.94 -0.71
CA ILE A 62 -11.60 -0.84 -0.56
C ILE A 62 -13.05 -1.32 -0.76
N GLU A 63 -13.30 -2.23 -1.71
CA GLU A 63 -14.63 -2.82 -1.91
C GLU A 63 -15.17 -3.51 -0.67
N ILE A 64 -14.31 -4.18 0.11
CA ILE A 64 -14.69 -4.83 1.36
C ILE A 64 -14.82 -3.82 2.51
N VAL A 65 -13.83 -2.94 2.66
CA VAL A 65 -13.73 -2.06 3.83
C VAL A 65 -14.70 -0.88 3.74
N ASN A 66 -14.85 -0.29 2.55
CA ASN A 66 -15.73 0.85 2.31
C ASN A 66 -16.42 0.73 0.93
N PRO A 67 -17.47 -0.11 0.83
CA PRO A 67 -18.22 -0.29 -0.42
C PRO A 67 -18.80 1.00 -0.98
N ARG A 68 -19.12 1.98 -0.10
CA ARG A 68 -19.63 3.28 -0.52
C ARG A 68 -18.58 4.07 -1.31
N LEU A 69 -17.34 4.09 -0.83
CA LEU A 69 -16.23 4.72 -1.56
C LEU A 69 -15.93 3.96 -2.85
N ALA A 70 -15.89 2.62 -2.81
CA ALA A 70 -15.64 1.79 -3.99
C ALA A 70 -16.61 2.10 -5.13
N ASN A 71 -17.92 2.05 -4.85
CA ASN A 71 -18.97 2.36 -5.83
C ASN A 71 -18.88 3.80 -6.34
N TYR A 72 -18.49 4.73 -5.47
CA TYR A 72 -18.30 6.12 -5.87
C TYR A 72 -17.13 6.25 -6.86
N LEU A 73 -15.99 5.62 -6.57
CA LEU A 73 -14.82 5.64 -7.46
C LEU A 73 -15.12 5.00 -8.82
N GLU A 74 -15.83 3.87 -8.84
CA GLU A 74 -16.24 3.20 -10.08
C GLU A 74 -17.16 4.07 -10.94
N SER A 75 -18.17 4.71 -10.33
CA SER A 75 -19.08 5.61 -11.06
C SER A 75 -18.43 6.90 -11.60
N HIS A 76 -17.18 7.18 -11.20
CA HIS A 76 -16.39 8.34 -11.64
C HIS A 76 -15.10 7.93 -12.36
N ASP A 77 -15.05 6.73 -12.94
CA ASP A 77 -13.91 6.20 -13.71
C ASP A 77 -12.56 6.30 -12.96
N SER A 78 -12.60 6.12 -11.64
CA SER A 78 -11.47 6.30 -10.73
C SER A 78 -11.10 5.01 -9.98
N ASP A 79 -11.77 3.89 -10.25
CA ASP A 79 -11.58 2.60 -9.58
C ASP A 79 -10.24 1.91 -9.92
N HIS A 80 -9.53 2.35 -10.95
CA HIS A 80 -8.19 1.89 -11.28
C HIS A 80 -7.11 2.36 -10.27
N MET A 81 -7.46 3.22 -9.31
CA MET A 81 -6.62 3.68 -8.19
C MET A 81 -5.31 4.39 -8.56
N TYR A 82 -5.13 4.87 -9.80
CA TYR A 82 -3.84 5.47 -10.24
C TYR A 82 -3.46 6.72 -9.44
N PHE A 83 -4.41 7.37 -8.77
CA PHE A 83 -4.11 8.46 -7.82
C PHE A 83 -3.30 8.00 -6.60
N CYS A 84 -3.28 6.69 -6.28
CA CYS A 84 -2.44 6.08 -5.25
C CYS A 84 -1.11 5.52 -5.79
N PHE A 85 -0.84 5.62 -7.10
CA PHE A 85 0.37 5.03 -7.71
C PHE A 85 1.66 5.51 -7.02
N ARG A 86 1.77 6.81 -6.74
CA ARG A 86 2.93 7.40 -6.05
C ARG A 86 3.09 6.87 -4.62
N TRP A 87 1.99 6.66 -3.91
CA TRP A 87 2.03 6.12 -2.55
C TRP A 87 2.64 4.73 -2.52
N ILE A 88 2.26 3.86 -3.46
CA ILE A 88 2.76 2.49 -3.52
C ILE A 88 4.18 2.43 -4.08
N LEU A 89 4.45 3.13 -5.20
CA LEU A 89 5.74 3.06 -5.88
C LEU A 89 6.92 3.41 -4.96
N VAL A 90 6.77 4.48 -4.18
CA VAL A 90 7.82 4.97 -3.27
C VAL A 90 7.44 4.85 -1.79
N ALA A 91 6.54 3.91 -1.46
CA ALA A 91 6.09 3.61 -0.10
C ALA A 91 5.88 4.87 0.76
N PHE A 92 5.06 5.80 0.27
CA PHE A 92 4.70 7.09 0.89
C PHE A 92 5.83 8.09 1.12
N LYS A 93 7.04 7.90 0.58
CA LYS A 93 8.17 8.81 0.82
C LYS A 93 7.91 10.29 0.54
N ARG A 94 6.98 10.58 -0.36
CA ARG A 94 6.61 11.94 -0.79
C ARG A 94 5.48 12.54 0.04
N GLU A 95 4.92 11.81 0.98
CA GLU A 95 3.78 12.24 1.78
C GLU A 95 4.14 12.59 3.23
N PHE A 96 5.36 12.27 3.66
CA PHE A 96 5.80 12.38 5.05
C PHE A 96 7.11 13.14 5.20
N SER A 97 7.30 13.69 6.40
CA SER A 97 8.58 14.24 6.84
C SER A 97 9.64 13.16 6.92
N PHE A 98 10.91 13.54 7.12
CA PHE A 98 11.99 12.58 7.27
C PHE A 98 11.75 11.65 8.47
N ASP A 99 11.40 12.20 9.62
CA ASP A 99 11.19 11.42 10.84
C ASP A 99 9.99 10.48 10.69
N ASP A 100 8.89 10.99 10.12
CA ASP A 100 7.68 10.19 9.90
C ASP A 100 7.91 9.05 8.89
N ILE A 101 8.65 9.30 7.80
CA ILE A 101 8.89 8.24 6.82
C ILE A 101 9.79 7.15 7.38
N MET A 102 10.80 7.51 8.19
CA MET A 102 11.65 6.53 8.84
C MET A 102 10.83 5.63 9.77
N HIS A 103 9.94 6.23 10.58
CA HIS A 103 9.06 5.45 11.45
C HIS A 103 8.09 4.56 10.64
N LEU A 104 7.46 5.10 9.59
CA LEU A 104 6.57 4.31 8.74
C LEU A 104 7.31 3.10 8.13
N TRP A 105 8.54 3.31 7.63
CA TRP A 105 9.32 2.24 7.03
C TRP A 105 9.76 1.18 8.04
N GLU A 106 10.16 1.56 9.25
CA GLU A 106 10.44 0.61 10.33
C GLU A 106 9.25 -0.32 10.57
N VAL A 107 8.03 0.23 10.64
CA VAL A 107 6.79 -0.55 10.79
C VAL A 107 6.56 -1.45 9.59
N LEU A 108 6.63 -0.91 8.36
CA LEU A 108 6.39 -1.69 7.13
C LEU A 108 7.40 -2.83 6.94
N TRP A 109 8.64 -2.65 7.37
CA TRP A 109 9.69 -3.67 7.25
C TRP A 109 9.55 -4.82 8.25
N THR A 110 8.68 -4.70 9.26
CA THR A 110 8.36 -5.83 10.14
C THR A 110 7.53 -6.92 9.44
N ASP A 111 6.88 -6.61 8.31
CA ASP A 111 5.89 -7.47 7.66
C ASP A 111 4.71 -7.88 8.57
N ILE A 112 4.49 -7.14 9.66
CA ILE A 112 3.41 -7.32 10.63
C ILE A 112 2.35 -6.23 10.44
N PRO A 113 1.05 -6.55 10.56
CA PRO A 113 0.50 -7.89 10.79
C PRO A 113 0.41 -8.75 9.52
N CYS A 114 0.70 -8.18 8.33
CA CYS A 114 0.74 -8.93 7.08
C CYS A 114 1.69 -8.29 6.06
N LYS A 115 2.10 -9.04 5.03
CA LYS A 115 2.95 -8.55 3.94
C LYS A 115 2.31 -7.41 3.12
N ALA A 116 0.98 -7.35 3.08
CA ALA A 116 0.24 -6.31 2.36
C ALA A 116 -0.11 -5.10 3.25
N PHE A 117 0.57 -4.89 4.38
CA PHE A 117 0.23 -3.81 5.31
C PHE A 117 0.30 -2.41 4.69
N LEU A 118 1.19 -2.18 3.71
CA LEU A 118 1.22 -0.95 2.91
C LEU A 118 -0.14 -0.65 2.25
N LEU A 119 -0.83 -1.69 1.75
CA LEU A 119 -2.14 -1.51 1.11
C LEU A 119 -3.22 -1.19 2.14
N LEU A 120 -3.18 -1.79 3.33
CA LEU A 120 -4.08 -1.43 4.42
C LEU A 120 -3.85 0.00 4.90
N PHE A 121 -2.61 0.47 4.88
CA PHE A 121 -2.29 1.87 5.17
C PHE A 121 -2.88 2.82 4.11
N CYS A 122 -2.81 2.47 2.82
CA CYS A 122 -3.54 3.18 1.77
C CYS A 122 -5.05 3.21 2.04
N VAL A 123 -5.64 2.05 2.38
CA VAL A 123 -7.08 1.93 2.68
C VAL A 123 -7.47 2.84 3.84
N ALA A 124 -6.72 2.81 4.94
CA ALA A 124 -6.97 3.64 6.11
C ALA A 124 -6.98 5.14 5.78
N ILE A 125 -6.04 5.61 4.96
CA ILE A 125 -6.00 7.02 4.56
C ILE A 125 -7.20 7.35 3.67
N LEU A 126 -7.52 6.51 2.67
CA LEU A 126 -8.66 6.74 1.78
C LEU A 126 -10.00 6.74 2.51
N ASP A 127 -10.16 5.84 3.48
CA ASP A 127 -11.36 5.77 4.33
C ASP A 127 -11.56 7.08 5.11
N GLN A 128 -10.48 7.67 5.63
CA GLN A 128 -10.54 8.99 6.29
C GLN A 128 -10.92 10.14 5.34
N GLN A 129 -10.68 9.99 4.02
CA GLN A 129 -11.00 11.00 3.02
C GLN A 129 -12.39 10.86 2.38
N VAL A 130 -13.11 9.76 2.66
CA VAL A 130 -14.37 9.41 1.97
C VAL A 130 -15.40 10.55 1.99
N HIS A 131 -15.53 11.21 3.14
CA HIS A 131 -16.47 12.32 3.32
C HIS A 131 -16.15 13.48 2.37
N LEU A 132 -14.88 13.91 2.30
CA LEU A 132 -14.46 15.00 1.44
C LEU A 132 -14.62 14.64 -0.03
N ILE A 133 -14.25 13.43 -0.44
CA ILE A 133 -14.35 12.98 -1.83
C ILE A 133 -15.81 12.98 -2.30
N ILE A 134 -16.69 12.36 -1.53
CA ILE A 134 -18.09 12.15 -1.94
C ILE A 134 -18.91 13.43 -1.83
N GLU A 135 -18.80 14.17 -0.73
CA GLU A 135 -19.64 15.37 -0.53
C GLU A 135 -19.30 16.49 -1.51
N ASN A 136 -18.01 16.66 -1.82
CA ASN A 136 -17.58 17.64 -2.81
C ASN A 136 -17.70 17.13 -4.25
N LYS A 137 -18.18 15.90 -4.45
CA LYS A 137 -18.39 15.27 -5.76
C LYS A 137 -17.13 15.29 -6.63
N PHE A 138 -15.99 14.92 -6.05
CA PHE A 138 -14.72 14.89 -6.78
C PHE A 138 -14.75 13.85 -7.89
N GLY A 139 -14.32 14.24 -9.10
CA GLY A 139 -13.97 13.32 -10.17
C GLY A 139 -12.50 12.92 -10.10
N LEU A 140 -12.04 12.14 -11.08
CA LEU A 140 -10.67 11.60 -11.10
C LEU A 140 -9.58 12.67 -10.88
N THR A 141 -9.70 13.82 -11.56
CA THR A 141 -8.70 14.90 -11.47
C THR A 141 -8.71 15.57 -10.10
N GLU A 142 -9.90 15.81 -9.54
CA GLU A 142 -10.06 16.37 -8.20
C GLU A 142 -9.56 15.40 -7.12
N ILE A 143 -9.83 14.10 -7.26
CA ILE A 143 -9.31 13.06 -6.37
C ILE A 143 -7.78 13.05 -6.42
N LEU A 144 -7.19 13.02 -7.62
CA LEU A 144 -5.74 13.08 -7.78
C LEU A 144 -5.14 14.33 -7.13
N LYS A 145 -5.76 15.50 -7.34
CA LYS A 145 -5.33 16.76 -6.72
C LYS A 145 -5.46 16.71 -5.20
N HIS A 146 -6.57 16.21 -4.68
CA HIS A 146 -6.82 16.05 -3.24
C HIS A 146 -5.77 15.14 -2.61
N VAL A 147 -5.58 13.95 -3.17
CA VAL A 147 -4.58 12.97 -2.73
C VAL A 147 -3.17 13.55 -2.75
N ASN A 148 -2.79 14.27 -3.81
CA ASN A 148 -1.49 14.95 -3.86
C ASN A 148 -1.32 16.02 -2.78
N ASN A 149 -2.40 16.72 -2.43
CA ASN A 149 -2.40 17.76 -1.40
C ASN A 149 -2.39 17.20 0.04
N LEU A 150 -2.57 15.89 0.22
CA LEU A 150 -2.39 15.23 1.52
C LEU A 150 -0.91 15.13 1.92
N SER A 151 0.02 15.35 1.00
CA SER A 151 1.44 15.39 1.30
C SER A 151 1.72 16.34 2.48
N MET A 152 2.45 15.83 3.48
CA MET A 152 2.79 16.51 4.74
C MET A 152 1.58 16.81 5.65
N ARG A 153 0.41 16.25 5.37
CA ARG A 153 -0.82 16.46 6.15
C ARG A 153 -1.45 15.18 6.68
N ILE A 154 -0.91 14.01 6.32
CA ILE A 154 -1.38 12.73 6.83
C ILE A 154 -0.90 12.55 8.27
N GLU A 155 -1.82 12.25 9.18
CA GLU A 155 -1.50 11.95 10.58
C GLU A 155 -0.98 10.49 10.69
N LEU A 156 0.34 10.29 10.64
CA LEU A 156 0.98 8.97 10.57
C LEU A 156 0.43 7.98 11.60
N GLU A 157 0.52 8.32 12.88
CA GLU A 157 0.10 7.50 14.01
C GLU A 157 -1.36 7.07 13.96
N LYS A 158 -2.23 7.98 13.52
CA LYS A 158 -3.66 7.71 13.38
C LYS A 158 -3.91 6.75 12.22
N SER A 159 -3.24 6.97 11.09
CA SER A 159 -3.35 6.10 9.92
C SER A 159 -2.80 4.70 10.17
N LEU A 160 -1.70 4.56 10.92
CA LEU A 160 -1.16 3.26 11.34
C LEU A 160 -2.17 2.49 12.21
N ARG A 161 -2.71 3.14 13.25
CA ARG A 161 -3.74 2.53 14.10
C ARG A 161 -5.00 2.15 13.33
N SER A 162 -5.45 3.00 12.41
CA SER A 162 -6.58 2.69 11.53
C SER A 162 -6.28 1.48 10.65
N ALA A 163 -5.10 1.40 10.04
CA ALA A 163 -4.71 0.27 9.19
C ALA A 163 -4.66 -1.06 9.97
N GLU A 164 -4.09 -1.05 11.17
CA GLU A 164 -4.05 -2.20 12.07
C GLU A 164 -5.47 -2.61 12.53
N ALA A 165 -6.32 -1.64 12.88
CA ALA A 165 -7.70 -1.91 13.24
C ALA A 165 -8.48 -2.56 12.09
N ILE A 166 -8.29 -2.08 10.86
CA ILE A 166 -8.90 -2.67 9.65
C ILE A 166 -8.42 -4.11 9.46
N TYR A 167 -7.12 -4.39 9.62
CA TYR A 167 -6.60 -5.76 9.58
C TYR A 167 -7.34 -6.67 10.57
N HIS A 168 -7.44 -6.26 11.84
CA HIS A 168 -8.09 -7.07 12.87
C HIS A 168 -9.59 -7.26 12.64
N GLN A 169 -10.27 -6.24 12.12
CA GLN A 169 -11.69 -6.36 11.74
C GLN A 169 -11.89 -7.38 10.63
N LEU A 170 -11.03 -7.35 9.61
CA LEU A 170 -11.06 -8.33 8.50
C LEU A 170 -10.71 -9.74 8.99
N ALA A 171 -9.70 -9.87 9.84
CA ALA A 171 -9.31 -11.15 10.43
C ALA A 171 -10.44 -11.78 11.26
N ALA A 172 -11.18 -10.96 12.02
CA ALA A 172 -12.31 -11.42 12.83
C ALA A 172 -13.49 -11.96 11.99
N VAL A 173 -13.53 -11.66 10.70
CA VAL A 173 -14.56 -12.13 9.76
C VAL A 173 -13.97 -12.92 8.59
N GLN A 174 -12.74 -13.43 8.71
CA GLN A 174 -12.00 -14.07 7.61
C GLN A 174 -12.78 -15.21 6.93
N ASP A 175 -13.59 -15.97 7.67
CA ASP A 175 -14.40 -17.08 7.15
C ASP A 175 -15.49 -16.62 6.17
N LYS A 176 -15.80 -15.32 6.17
CA LYS A 176 -16.81 -14.70 5.29
C LYS A 176 -16.16 -13.89 4.16
N LEU A 177 -14.84 -13.74 4.17
CA LEU A 177 -14.15 -12.94 3.17
C LEU A 177 -13.93 -13.72 1.87
N PRO A 178 -14.00 -13.06 0.71
CA PRO A 178 -13.61 -13.68 -0.54
C PRO A 178 -12.17 -14.20 -0.51
N ARG A 179 -11.93 -15.31 -1.20
CA ARG A 179 -10.62 -16.00 -1.21
C ARG A 179 -9.43 -15.09 -1.51
N HIS A 180 -9.58 -14.27 -2.54
CA HIS A 180 -8.53 -13.36 -2.96
C HIS A 180 -8.17 -12.31 -1.89
N ILE A 181 -9.11 -11.92 -1.02
CA ILE A 181 -8.84 -10.97 0.08
C ILE A 181 -7.99 -11.62 1.15
N CYS A 182 -8.32 -12.85 1.54
CA CYS A 182 -7.52 -13.61 2.50
C CYS A 182 -6.12 -13.90 1.95
N GLU A 183 -5.99 -14.19 0.66
CA GLU A 183 -4.68 -14.34 0.00
C GLU A 183 -3.85 -13.05 0.05
N ILE A 184 -4.47 -11.88 -0.23
CA ILE A 184 -3.80 -10.57 -0.10
C ILE A 184 -3.31 -10.34 1.34
N LEU A 185 -4.15 -10.65 2.34
CA LEU A 185 -3.87 -10.40 3.75
C LEU A 185 -3.12 -11.53 4.46
N SER A 186 -2.81 -12.61 3.74
CA SER A 186 -2.15 -13.81 4.27
C SER A 186 -2.89 -14.45 5.46
N PHE A 187 -4.23 -14.46 5.43
CA PHE A 187 -5.02 -15.21 6.41
C PHE A 187 -4.92 -16.72 6.16
N ALA A 188 -4.89 -17.49 7.24
CA ALA A 188 -4.83 -18.94 7.17
C ALA A 188 -6.20 -19.50 6.73
N TYR A 189 -6.17 -20.52 5.86
CA TYR A 189 -7.36 -21.29 5.51
C TYR A 189 -7.31 -22.64 6.21
N ASP A 190 -8.39 -23.00 6.90
CA ASP A 190 -8.63 -24.38 7.28
C ASP A 190 -9.12 -25.14 6.03
N GLU A 191 -8.29 -26.02 5.47
CA GLU A 191 -8.63 -26.82 4.27
C GLU A 191 -9.67 -27.95 4.54
N GLU A 192 -10.32 -28.00 5.71
CA GLU A 192 -11.03 -29.20 6.17
C GLU A 192 -12.47 -29.42 5.65
N GLU A 193 -13.13 -28.46 4.99
CA GLU A 193 -14.56 -28.62 4.62
C GLU A 193 -14.86 -29.25 3.25
N ASN A 194 -13.86 -29.60 2.43
CA ASN A 194 -14.11 -30.19 1.09
C ASN A 194 -13.98 -31.73 1.01
N ASN A 195 -13.82 -32.45 2.13
CA ASN A 195 -13.63 -33.91 2.14
C ASN A 195 -14.76 -34.73 2.78
N THR A 196 -15.98 -34.20 2.87
CA THR A 196 -17.16 -35.01 3.22
C THR A 196 -18.09 -35.22 2.02
N HIS A 197 -17.65 -36.04 1.06
CA HIS A 197 -18.56 -36.78 0.20
C HIS A 197 -18.72 -38.21 0.75
N PRO A 198 -19.92 -38.61 1.21
CA PRO A 198 -20.15 -39.99 1.64
C PRO A 198 -20.23 -40.91 0.42
N LYS A 199 -19.51 -42.03 0.47
CA LYS A 199 -19.83 -43.22 -0.33
C LYS A 199 -20.80 -44.11 0.43
#